data_AF-A0A1I6DVW8-F1
#
_entry.id   AF-A0A1I6DVW8-F1
#
_cell.length_a   1.000
_cell.length_b   1.000
_cell.length_c   1.000
_cell.angle_alpha   90.00
_cell.angle_beta   90.00
_cell.angle_gamma   90.00
#
_symmetry.space_group_name_H-M   'P 1'
#
loop_
_entity.id
_entity.type
_entity.pdbx_description
1 polymer ?
#
loop_
_entity_poly.entity_id
_entity_poly.type
_entity_poly.pdbx_seq_one_letter_code
_entity_poly.pdbx_strand_id
1 'polypeptide(L)'
;MDKQKGFTLIELMVVIGIISILSAISVPAYQNYLRKAALTDMLQTFVPYRTAIELCALDHGGLNACDASTNGIPSPTTTRYVSGMSVTKGVVTLTGQESLNGLGVTLSPLWDNAGGVTGWQRVCNIQDNSALQQACEEVFRFNGE
;
A
#
# COMPACT_ATOMS: atom_id res chain seq x y z
N MET A 1 19.22 -57.85 -11.49
CA MET A 1 19.77 -56.57 -11.95
C MET A 1 18.63 -55.74 -12.51
N ASP A 2 18.02 -54.93 -11.66
CA ASP A 2 17.04 -53.93 -12.08
C ASP A 2 17.70 -52.94 -13.04
N LYS A 3 17.22 -52.91 -14.28
CA LYS A 3 17.62 -51.90 -15.27
C LYS A 3 17.12 -50.55 -14.76
N GLN A 4 18.00 -49.76 -14.16
CA GLN A 4 17.73 -48.34 -13.89
C GLN A 4 17.40 -47.66 -15.23
N LYS A 5 16.12 -47.34 -15.43
CA LYS A 5 15.67 -46.48 -16.53
C LYS A 5 16.04 -45.05 -16.15
N GLY A 6 17.13 -44.54 -16.73
CA GLY A 6 17.51 -43.13 -16.60
C GLY A 6 16.54 -42.23 -17.36
N PHE A 7 16.37 -41.00 -16.86
CA PHE A 7 15.61 -39.94 -17.53
C PHE A 7 16.28 -39.57 -18.86
N THR A 8 15.51 -39.40 -19.93
CA THR A 8 16.09 -38.97 -21.20
C THR A 8 16.29 -37.46 -21.23
N LEU A 9 17.34 -37.00 -21.93
CA LEU A 9 17.61 -35.57 -22.12
C LEU A 9 16.46 -34.86 -22.85
N ILE A 10 15.75 -35.59 -23.71
CA ILE A 10 14.58 -35.05 -24.43
C ILE A 10 13.37 -34.85 -23.51
N GLU A 11 13.11 -35.75 -22.56
CA GLU A 11 12.05 -35.57 -21.56
C GLU A 11 12.32 -34.33 -20.71
N LEU A 12 13.58 -34.12 -20.32
CA LEU A 12 13.96 -32.95 -19.53
C LEU A 12 13.80 -31.64 -20.32
N MET A 13 14.13 -31.64 -21.62
CA MET A 13 13.92 -30.46 -22.48
C MET A 13 12.45 -30.10 -22.65
N VAL A 14 11.54 -31.08 -22.80
CA VAL A 14 10.10 -30.82 -22.89
C VAL A 14 9.57 -30.23 -21.58
N VAL A 15 10.01 -30.76 -20.44
CA VAL A 15 9.60 -30.23 -19.11
C VAL A 15 10.05 -28.78 -18.94
N ILE A 16 11.28 -28.45 -19.29
CA ILE A 16 11.77 -27.06 -19.23
C ILE A 16 10.97 -26.15 -20.18
N GLY A 17 10.60 -26.65 -21.37
CA GLY A 17 9.75 -25.94 -22.31
C GLY A 17 8.37 -25.59 -21.74
N ILE A 18 7.74 -26.52 -21.02
CA ILE A 18 6.44 -26.26 -20.38
C ILE A 18 6.59 -25.27 -19.21
N ILE A 19 7.63 -25.43 -18.38
CA ILE A 19 7.88 -24.54 -17.23
C ILE A 19 8.15 -23.10 -17.68
N SER A 20 8.88 -22.90 -18.79
CA SER A 20 9.19 -21.56 -19.29
C SER A 20 7.95 -20.79 -19.74
N ILE A 21 7.02 -21.46 -20.42
CA ILE A 21 5.74 -20.87 -20.87
C ILE A 21 4.88 -20.49 -19.66
N LEU A 22 4.74 -21.40 -18.68
CA LEU A 22 3.94 -21.14 -17.48
C LEU A 22 4.53 -20.02 -16.60
N SER A 23 5.85 -19.97 -16.47
CA SER A 23 6.57 -18.97 -15.66
C SER A 23 6.40 -17.55 -16.23
N ALA A 24 6.44 -17.40 -17.56
CA ALA A 24 6.34 -16.10 -18.22
C ALA A 24 5.04 -15.35 -17.86
N ILE A 25 3.92 -16.06 -17.70
CA ILE A 25 2.63 -15.48 -17.33
C ILE A 25 2.49 -15.34 -15.80
N SER A 26 3.01 -16.32 -15.06
CA SER A 26 2.77 -16.43 -13.61
C SER A 26 3.59 -15.45 -12.77
N VAL A 27 4.85 -15.19 -13.15
CA VAL A 27 5.75 -14.30 -12.40
C VAL A 27 5.21 -12.87 -12.29
N PRO A 28 4.82 -12.17 -13.38
CA PRO A 28 4.32 -10.80 -13.27
C PRO A 28 3.01 -10.72 -12.48
N ALA A 29 2.12 -11.72 -12.61
CA ALA A 29 0.87 -11.77 -11.85
C ALA A 29 1.12 -11.92 -10.33
N TYR A 30 2.06 -12.79 -9.95
CA TYR A 30 2.43 -12.99 -8.54
C TYR A 30 3.08 -11.74 -7.93
N GLN A 31 3.96 -11.07 -8.68
CA GLN A 31 4.56 -9.79 -8.24
C GLN A 31 3.51 -8.71 -8.00
N ASN A 32 2.50 -8.61 -8.88
CA ASN A 32 1.39 -7.67 -8.70
C ASN A 32 0.53 -8.01 -7.48
N TYR A 33 0.27 -9.29 -7.21
CA TYR A 33 -0.43 -9.72 -5.99
C TYR A 33 0.34 -9.33 -4.72
N LEU A 34 1.65 -9.59 -4.67
CA LEU A 34 2.48 -9.19 -3.53
C LEU A 34 2.53 -7.67 -3.34
N ARG A 35 2.57 -6.89 -4.42
CA ARG A 35 2.48 -5.42 -4.34
C ARG A 35 1.14 -4.95 -3.79
N LYS A 36 0.02 -5.55 -4.23
CA LYS A 36 -1.30 -5.25 -3.66
C LYS A 36 -1.37 -5.59 -2.17
N ALA A 37 -0.82 -6.73 -1.76
CA ALA A 37 -0.74 -7.09 -0.34
C ALA A 37 0.10 -6.07 0.47
N ALA A 38 1.23 -5.61 -0.07
CA ALA A 38 2.06 -4.58 0.55
C ALA A 38 1.32 -3.23 0.68
N LEU A 39 0.53 -2.83 -0.34
CA LEU A 39 -0.31 -1.65 -0.28
C LEU A 39 -1.41 -1.79 0.78
N THR A 40 -2.02 -2.96 0.91
CA THR A 40 -3.01 -3.23 1.96
C THR A 40 -2.38 -3.14 3.35
N ASP A 41 -1.17 -3.66 3.55
CA ASP A 41 -0.44 -3.50 4.81
C ASP A 41 -0.20 -2.02 5.12
N MET A 42 0.29 -1.25 4.14
CA MET A 42 0.43 0.21 4.26
C MET A 42 -0.91 0.88 4.62
N LEU A 43 -2.04 0.47 4.02
CA LEU A 43 -3.35 0.98 4.38
C LEU A 43 -3.74 0.63 5.84
N GLN A 44 -3.43 -0.58 6.31
CA GLN A 44 -3.67 -0.97 7.71
C GLN A 44 -2.87 -0.11 8.68
N THR A 45 -1.65 0.31 8.31
CA THR A 45 -0.88 1.24 9.15
C THR A 45 -1.55 2.61 9.33
N PHE A 46 -2.34 3.04 8.34
CA PHE A 46 -3.02 4.34 8.36
C PHE A 46 -4.31 4.33 9.19
N VAL A 47 -5.03 3.20 9.28
CA VAL A 47 -6.31 3.08 10.01
C VAL A 47 -6.31 3.71 11.42
N PRO A 48 -5.34 3.44 12.32
CA PRO A 48 -5.34 4.05 13.65
C PRO A 48 -5.15 5.58 13.60
N TYR A 49 -4.38 6.09 12.65
CA TYR A 49 -4.20 7.53 12.47
C TYR A 49 -5.47 8.18 11.96
N ARG A 50 -6.19 7.54 11.03
CA ARG A 50 -7.48 8.03 10.54
C ARG A 50 -8.44 8.30 11.70
N THR A 51 -8.66 7.32 12.56
CA THR A 51 -9.56 7.46 13.71
C THR A 51 -9.07 8.52 14.69
N ALA A 52 -7.77 8.56 14.99
CA ALA A 52 -7.23 9.56 15.91
C ALA A 52 -7.34 11.00 15.35
N ILE A 53 -7.15 11.17 14.04
CA ILE A 53 -7.30 12.47 13.35
C ILE A 53 -8.76 12.90 13.31
N GLU A 54 -9.69 11.98 13.02
CA GLU A 54 -11.13 12.26 13.05
C GLU A 54 -11.57 12.71 14.46
N LEU A 55 -11.11 12.03 15.52
CA LEU A 55 -11.38 12.42 16.90
C LEU A 55 -10.75 13.78 17.26
N CYS A 56 -9.47 13.98 16.94
CA CYS A 56 -8.79 15.26 17.18
C CYS A 56 -9.50 16.42 16.49
N ALA A 57 -9.93 16.22 15.24
CA ALA A 57 -10.60 17.25 14.47
C ALA A 57 -11.97 17.62 15.09
N LEU A 58 -12.71 16.63 15.59
CA LEU A 58 -13.97 16.84 16.30
C LEU A 58 -13.78 17.59 17.62
N ASP A 59 -12.79 17.20 18.43
CA ASP A 59 -12.55 17.82 19.74
C ASP A 59 -12.06 19.28 19.62
N HIS A 60 -11.24 19.57 18.59
CA HIS A 60 -10.63 20.89 18.40
C HIS A 60 -11.36 21.76 17.36
N GLY A 61 -12.45 21.27 16.76
CA GLY A 61 -13.23 21.99 15.75
C GLY A 61 -12.44 22.28 14.46
N GLY A 62 -11.43 21.46 14.15
CA GLY A 62 -10.62 21.59 12.95
C GLY A 62 -9.31 20.83 12.98
N LEU A 63 -8.63 20.80 11.83
CA LEU A 63 -7.45 19.96 11.61
C LEU A 63 -6.12 20.60 12.06
N ASN A 64 -6.10 21.90 12.37
CA ASN A 64 -4.85 22.64 12.62
C ASN A 64 -4.07 22.14 13.85
N ALA A 65 -4.74 21.52 14.81
CA ALA A 65 -4.13 20.96 16.01
C ALA A 65 -3.79 19.46 15.88
N CYS A 66 -4.08 18.85 14.73
CA CYS A 66 -3.98 17.40 14.53
C CYS A 66 -2.64 16.98 13.94
N ASP A 67 -1.57 17.31 14.64
CA ASP A 67 -0.21 16.89 14.31
C ASP A 67 0.16 15.56 14.98
N ALA A 68 1.18 14.91 14.44
CA ALA A 68 1.71 13.67 14.99
C ALA A 68 2.07 13.80 16.49
N SER A 69 1.88 12.72 17.25
CA SER A 69 2.21 12.65 18.69
C SER A 69 1.47 13.66 19.57
N THR A 70 0.41 14.30 19.07
CA THR A 70 -0.34 15.35 19.77
C THR A 70 -1.83 15.01 19.75
N ASN A 71 -2.59 15.46 20.77
CA ASN A 71 -4.05 15.34 20.81
C ASN A 71 -4.58 13.92 20.53
N GLY A 72 -3.90 12.91 21.09
CA GLY A 72 -4.28 11.50 20.93
C GLY A 72 -3.81 10.83 19.65
N ILE A 73 -3.14 11.55 18.74
CA ILE A 73 -2.55 10.98 17.53
C ILE A 73 -1.25 10.24 17.88
N PRO A 74 -1.09 8.95 17.51
CA PRO A 74 0.13 8.21 17.77
C PRO A 74 1.37 8.86 17.14
N SER A 75 2.55 8.52 17.66
CA SER A 75 3.80 8.86 16.98
C SER A 75 3.91 8.05 15.69
N PRO A 76 4.39 8.65 14.58
CA PRO A 76 4.55 7.95 13.31
C PRO A 76 5.48 6.74 13.48
N THR A 77 5.10 5.62 12.88
CA THR A 77 5.88 4.39 12.92
C THR A 77 6.12 3.85 11.51
N THR A 78 7.27 3.21 11.34
CA THR A 78 7.65 2.54 10.09
C THR A 78 7.28 1.07 10.15
N THR A 79 7.02 0.46 8.99
CA THR A 79 6.78 -0.99 8.87
C THR A 79 7.66 -1.57 7.78
N ARG A 80 7.46 -2.85 7.46
CA ARG A 80 8.20 -3.50 6.37
C ARG A 80 8.01 -2.79 5.03
N TYR A 81 6.85 -2.21 4.76
CA TYR A 81 6.55 -1.56 3.47
C TYR A 81 6.45 -0.03 3.55
N VAL A 82 6.62 0.55 4.75
CA VAL A 82 6.59 2.01 5.00
C VAL A 82 7.94 2.45 5.57
N SER A 83 8.76 3.16 4.79
CA SER A 83 10.04 3.71 5.25
C SER A 83 9.90 4.97 6.08
N GLY A 84 8.80 5.71 5.89
CA GLY A 84 8.58 6.99 6.55
C GLY A 84 7.11 7.33 6.61
N MET A 85 6.72 7.98 7.70
CA MET A 85 5.37 8.48 7.92
C MET A 85 5.44 9.85 8.61
N SER A 86 4.58 10.77 8.21
CA SER A 86 4.37 12.04 8.90
C SER A 86 2.89 12.39 8.96
N VAL A 87 2.48 13.02 10.06
CA VAL A 87 1.13 13.59 10.21
C VAL A 87 1.27 15.06 10.50
N THR A 88 0.69 15.90 9.66
CA THR A 88 0.72 17.35 9.81
C THR A 88 -0.65 17.91 9.49
N LYS A 89 -1.29 18.59 10.44
CA LYS A 89 -2.64 19.13 10.33
C LYS A 89 -3.65 18.11 9.78
N GLY A 90 -3.60 16.89 10.29
CA GLY A 90 -4.43 15.76 9.86
C GLY A 90 -4.06 15.15 8.51
N VAL A 91 -3.12 15.72 7.75
CA VAL A 91 -2.63 15.13 6.50
C VAL A 91 -1.57 14.08 6.83
N VAL A 92 -1.83 12.84 6.43
CA VAL A 92 -0.90 11.72 6.60
C VAL A 92 -0.13 11.49 5.31
N THR A 93 1.19 11.50 5.38
CA THR A 93 2.07 11.16 4.25
C THR A 93 2.83 9.90 4.58
N LEU A 94 2.79 8.92 3.68
CA LEU A 94 3.46 7.63 3.76
C LEU A 94 4.47 7.52 2.63
N THR A 95 5.66 7.05 2.96
CA THR A 95 6.70 6.73 1.98
C THR A 95 6.89 5.22 1.92
N GLY A 96 6.74 4.64 0.73
CA GLY A 96 6.87 3.21 0.49
C GLY A 96 8.32 2.74 0.41
N GLN A 97 8.56 1.49 0.78
CA GLN A 97 9.84 0.79 0.60
C GLN A 97 9.63 -0.64 0.09
N GLU A 98 10.72 -1.38 -0.10
CA GLU A 98 10.71 -2.74 -0.67
C GLU A 98 10.04 -2.77 -2.06
N SER A 99 8.95 -3.53 -2.20
CA SER A 99 8.17 -3.62 -3.44
C SER A 99 7.39 -2.34 -3.78
N LEU A 100 7.32 -1.38 -2.85
CA LEU A 100 6.68 -0.07 -2.98
C LEU A 100 7.69 1.09 -3.03
N ASN A 101 8.98 0.81 -3.23
CA ASN A 101 10.00 1.84 -3.23
C ASN A 101 9.69 2.98 -4.23
N GLY A 102 9.83 4.22 -3.78
CA GLY A 102 9.53 5.43 -4.56
C GLY A 102 8.05 5.83 -4.60
N LEU A 103 7.15 5.06 -3.97
CA LEU A 103 5.74 5.43 -3.83
C LEU A 103 5.55 6.39 -2.64
N GLY A 104 5.00 7.57 -2.91
CA GLY A 104 4.46 8.47 -1.88
C GLY A 104 2.94 8.38 -1.85
N VAL A 105 2.34 8.21 -0.67
CA VAL A 105 0.88 8.23 -0.51
C VAL A 105 0.51 9.32 0.48
N THR A 106 -0.30 10.29 0.03
CA THR A 106 -0.80 11.37 0.88
C THR A 106 -2.29 11.23 1.07
N LEU A 107 -2.73 11.21 2.32
CA LEU A 107 -4.11 11.05 2.76
C LEU A 107 -4.52 12.30 3.51
N SER A 108 -5.47 13.05 2.95
CA SER A 108 -5.92 14.34 3.48
C SER A 108 -7.40 14.25 3.85
N PRO A 109 -7.79 14.58 5.09
CA PRO A 109 -9.20 14.60 5.47
C PRO A 109 -9.91 15.80 4.82
N LEU A 110 -11.12 15.57 4.34
CA LEU A 110 -12.04 16.61 3.88
C LEU A 110 -12.82 17.10 5.10
N TRP A 111 -12.53 18.32 5.55
CA TRP A 111 -13.17 18.93 6.72
C TRP A 111 -14.26 19.91 6.30
N ASP A 112 -15.44 19.73 6.89
CA ASP A 112 -16.54 20.68 6.85
C ASP A 112 -16.86 21.15 8.28
N ASN A 113 -17.07 22.46 8.46
CA ASN A 113 -17.29 23.03 9.79
C ASN A 113 -18.65 22.63 10.40
N ALA A 114 -19.61 22.20 9.58
CA ALA A 114 -20.91 21.72 10.07
C ALA A 114 -20.97 20.19 10.21
N GLY A 115 -20.33 19.46 9.29
CA GLY A 115 -20.36 18.00 9.21
C GLY A 115 -19.14 17.26 9.77
N GLY A 116 -18.08 17.97 10.17
CA GLY A 116 -16.81 17.35 10.60
C GLY A 116 -16.02 16.77 9.42
N VAL A 117 -15.37 15.62 9.62
CA VAL A 117 -14.66 14.93 8.53
C VAL A 117 -15.67 14.21 7.63
N THR A 118 -15.85 14.69 6.40
CA THR A 118 -16.83 14.15 5.44
C THR A 118 -16.25 13.10 4.49
N GLY A 119 -14.92 12.93 4.50
CA GLY A 119 -14.24 11.98 3.64
C GLY A 119 -12.72 12.13 3.67
N TRP A 120 -12.03 11.34 2.85
CA TRP A 120 -10.59 11.37 2.74
C TRP A 120 -10.17 11.45 1.27
N GLN A 121 -9.41 12.48 0.94
CA GLN A 121 -8.74 12.60 -0.34
C GLN A 121 -7.42 11.83 -0.29
N ARG A 122 -7.13 11.10 -1.38
CA ARG A 122 -5.86 10.38 -1.56
C ARG A 122 -5.10 10.93 -2.74
N VAL A 123 -3.78 10.90 -2.64
CA VAL A 123 -2.87 11.15 -3.74
C VAL A 123 -1.78 10.07 -3.70
N CYS A 124 -1.67 9.28 -4.75
CA CYS A 124 -0.57 8.33 -4.96
C CYS A 124 0.42 8.97 -5.93
N ASN A 125 1.64 9.26 -5.48
CA ASN A 125 2.69 9.87 -6.29
C ASN A 125 3.82 8.86 -6.55
N ILE A 126 4.10 8.59 -7.82
CA ILE A 126 5.26 7.80 -8.26
C ILE A 126 5.63 8.21 -9.68
N GLN A 127 6.91 8.50 -9.93
CA GLN A 127 7.35 9.16 -11.17
C GLN A 127 7.44 8.22 -12.39
N ASP A 128 7.63 6.91 -12.19
CA ASP A 128 7.98 6.00 -13.31
C ASP A 128 7.26 4.63 -13.26
N ASN A 129 6.12 4.53 -12.55
CA ASN A 129 5.42 3.25 -12.41
C ASN A 129 3.89 3.42 -12.34
N SER A 130 3.28 3.58 -13.53
CA SER A 130 1.82 3.74 -13.67
C SER A 130 1.04 2.52 -13.17
N ALA A 131 1.57 1.31 -13.29
CA ALA A 131 0.93 0.09 -12.77
C ALA A 131 0.86 0.10 -11.23
N LEU A 132 1.92 0.56 -10.57
CA LEU A 132 1.94 0.72 -9.12
C LEU A 132 1.05 1.88 -8.67
N GLN A 133 1.01 2.97 -9.43
CA GLN A 133 0.09 4.07 -9.19
C GLN A 133 -1.37 3.59 -9.23
N GLN A 134 -1.77 2.87 -10.28
CA GLN A 134 -3.12 2.29 -10.41
C GLN A 134 -3.42 1.34 -9.25
N ALA A 135 -2.49 0.45 -8.90
CA ALA A 135 -2.67 -0.46 -7.76
C ALA A 135 -2.86 0.31 -6.44
N CYS A 136 -2.12 1.40 -6.22
CA CYS A 136 -2.31 2.27 -5.07
C CYS A 136 -3.70 2.91 -5.06
N GLU A 137 -4.14 3.46 -6.20
CA GLU A 137 -5.46 4.09 -6.33
C GLU A 137 -6.61 3.10 -6.18
N GLU A 138 -6.39 1.82 -6.51
CA GLU A 138 -7.33 0.71 -6.30
C GLU A 138 -7.43 0.29 -4.84
N VAL A 139 -6.31 0.19 -4.13
CA VAL A 139 -6.30 -0.26 -2.72
C VAL A 139 -6.80 0.85 -1.80
N PHE A 140 -6.39 2.09 -2.02
CA PHE A 140 -6.73 3.23 -1.16
C PHE A 140 -8.11 3.84 -1.50
N ARG A 141 -9.12 3.07 -1.91
CA ARG A 141 -10.44 3.64 -2.26
C ARG A 141 -11.20 4.09 -1.00
N PHE A 142 -11.32 5.40 -0.81
CA PHE A 142 -12.06 6.03 0.31
C PHE A 142 -13.38 6.69 -0.10
N ASN A 143 -13.65 6.83 -1.39
CA ASN A 143 -14.94 7.33 -1.86
C ASN A 143 -15.91 6.16 -1.87
N GLY A 144 -17.02 6.34 -1.15
CA GLY A 144 -18.12 5.40 -1.12
C GLY A 144 -18.70 5.13 -2.51
N GLU A 145 -19.17 3.90 -2.67
CA GLU A 145 -20.63 3.74 -2.71
C GLU A 145 -21.24 4.26 -1.40
#